data_AF-A0A6S6SQN8-F1
#
_entry.id   AF-A0A6S6SQN8-F1
#
_cell.length_a   1.000
_cell.length_b   1.000
_cell.length_c   1.000
_cell.angle_alpha   90.00
_cell.angle_beta   90.00
_cell.angle_gamma   90.00
#
_symmetry.space_group_name_H-M   'P 1'
#
loop_
_entity.id
_entity.type
_entity.pdbx_description
1 polymer ?
#
loop_
_entity_poly.entity_id
_entity_poly.type
_entity_poly.pdbx_seq_one_letter_code
_entity_poly.pdbx_strand_id
1 'polypeptide(L)'
;MYEKMYELDAIIEFFKAEDLYDIKEDRIKEMYNLISNPHLRVNDTDKQWVADTIQESEVTTIANVIKEIFNYSRFAWTKEEDKVIHAIHQVGTIFSHNKITIKPRIPFYIIVLDKLRD
;
A
#
# COMPACT_ATOMS: atom_id res chain seq x y z
N MET A 1 12.82 -15.06 1.39
CA MET A 1 12.37 -15.16 -0.01
C MET A 1 11.47 -13.98 -0.37
N TYR A 2 11.93 -12.73 -0.18
CA TYR A 2 11.20 -11.50 -0.58
C TYR A 2 12.16 -10.28 -0.74
N GLU A 3 13.44 -10.48 -1.08
CA GLU A 3 14.44 -9.39 -1.14
C GLU A 3 14.16 -8.31 -2.21
N LYS A 4 13.15 -8.55 -3.06
CA LYS A 4 12.79 -7.71 -4.22
C LYS A 4 11.35 -7.21 -4.16
N MET A 5 10.75 -7.11 -2.97
CA MET A 5 9.34 -6.69 -2.78
C MET A 5 9.11 -5.17 -2.99
N TYR A 6 9.68 -4.68 -4.09
CA TYR A 6 9.60 -3.36 -4.67
C TYR A 6 9.73 -3.43 -6.21
N GLU A 7 10.16 -4.56 -6.77
CA GLU A 7 10.13 -4.83 -8.21
C GLU A 7 8.69 -5.17 -8.63
N LEU A 8 8.25 -4.58 -9.74
CA LEU A 8 6.89 -4.76 -10.26
C LEU A 8 6.53 -6.24 -10.46
N ASP A 9 7.45 -7.05 -11.01
CA ASP A 9 7.22 -8.47 -11.26
C ASP A 9 6.97 -9.24 -9.95
N ALA A 10 7.78 -9.00 -8.92
CA ALA A 10 7.61 -9.62 -7.61
C ALA A 10 6.29 -9.20 -6.93
N ILE A 11 5.85 -7.96 -7.16
CA ILE A 11 4.56 -7.46 -6.67
C ILE A 11 3.41 -8.18 -7.39
N ILE A 12 3.46 -8.29 -8.71
CA ILE A 12 2.44 -9.01 -9.49
C ILE A 12 2.37 -10.48 -9.06
N GLU A 13 3.51 -11.13 -8.85
CA GLU A 13 3.58 -12.48 -8.32
C GLU A 13 2.94 -12.60 -6.94
N PHE A 14 3.18 -11.63 -6.05
CA PHE A 14 2.54 -11.57 -4.74
C PHE A 14 1.00 -11.52 -4.84
N PHE A 15 0.46 -10.63 -5.69
CA PHE A 15 -1.00 -10.55 -5.90
C PHE A 15 -1.58 -11.86 -6.44
N LYS A 16 -0.87 -12.53 -7.35
CA LYS A 16 -1.29 -13.83 -7.91
C LYS A 16 -1.21 -14.97 -6.89
N ALA A 17 -0.17 -14.98 -6.05
CA ALA A 17 0.07 -16.06 -5.10
C ALA A 17 -0.89 -16.01 -3.90
N GLU A 18 -1.19 -14.80 -3.41
CA GLU A 18 -2.05 -14.60 -2.25
C GLU A 18 -3.54 -14.58 -2.61
N ASP A 19 -3.89 -14.68 -3.91
CA ASP A 19 -5.25 -14.45 -4.45
C ASP A 19 -5.89 -13.18 -3.83
N LEU A 20 -5.04 -12.18 -3.62
CA LEU A 20 -5.31 -11.06 -2.75
C LEU A 20 -5.94 -9.96 -3.58
N TYR A 21 -7.22 -9.70 -3.35
CA TYR A 21 -7.93 -8.55 -3.91
C TYR A 21 -8.07 -8.64 -5.45
N ASP A 22 -9.29 -8.46 -5.97
CA ASP A 22 -9.59 -8.63 -7.41
C ASP A 22 -9.09 -7.42 -8.23
N ILE A 23 -7.76 -7.23 -8.25
CA ILE A 23 -7.08 -6.19 -9.01
C ILE A 23 -6.38 -6.80 -10.21
N LYS A 24 -6.72 -6.29 -11.40
CA LYS A 24 -6.10 -6.72 -12.65
C LYS A 24 -4.65 -6.28 -12.73
N GLU A 25 -3.82 -7.06 -13.41
CA GLU A 25 -2.39 -6.76 -13.58
C GLU A 25 -2.13 -5.35 -14.15
N ASP A 26 -2.90 -4.90 -15.14
CA ASP A 26 -2.75 -3.56 -15.71
C ASP A 26 -3.05 -2.46 -14.68
N ARG A 27 -3.98 -2.71 -13.75
CA ARG A 27 -4.31 -1.79 -12.67
C ARG A 27 -3.23 -1.78 -11.59
N ILE A 28 -2.63 -2.94 -11.27
CA ILE A 28 -1.44 -3.04 -10.42
C ILE A 28 -0.31 -2.18 -11.01
N LYS A 29 -0.04 -2.30 -12.31
CA LYS A 29 0.98 -1.50 -13.02
C LYS A 29 0.69 -0.01 -12.94
N GLU A 30 -0.56 0.38 -13.16
CA GLU A 30 -0.98 1.79 -13.05
C GLU A 30 -0.69 2.34 -11.65
N MET A 31 -1.11 1.64 -10.59
CA MET A 31 -0.89 2.08 -9.21
C MET A 31 0.60 2.08 -8.84
N TYR A 32 1.35 1.07 -9.27
CA TYR A 32 2.79 0.98 -9.06
C TYR A 32 3.52 2.18 -9.66
N ASN A 33 3.12 2.62 -10.86
CA ASN A 33 3.73 3.76 -11.54
C ASN A 33 3.49 5.10 -10.82
N LEU A 34 2.52 5.19 -9.91
CA LEU A 34 2.33 6.36 -9.04
C LEU A 34 3.34 6.41 -7.89
N ILE A 35 3.88 5.25 -7.49
CA ILE A 35 4.79 5.13 -6.36
C ILE A 35 6.19 5.51 -6.82
N SER A 36 6.58 6.76 -6.56
CA SER A 36 7.94 7.23 -6.84
C SER A 36 8.98 6.47 -6.01
N ASN A 37 10.04 6.01 -6.68
CA ASN A 37 11.19 5.28 -6.13
C ASN A 37 10.82 4.17 -5.11
N PRO A 38 10.11 3.10 -5.51
CA PRO A 38 9.62 2.07 -4.60
C PRO A 38 10.71 1.45 -3.71
N HIS A 39 11.91 1.23 -4.26
CA HIS A 39 13.06 0.69 -3.53
C HIS A 39 13.51 1.58 -2.35
N LEU A 40 13.38 2.91 -2.47
CA LEU A 40 13.71 3.83 -1.37
C LEU A 40 12.68 3.79 -0.25
N ARG A 41 11.43 3.42 -0.57
CA ARG A 41 10.34 3.31 0.41
C ARG A 41 10.45 2.07 1.29
N VAL A 42 11.27 1.10 0.89
CA VAL A 42 11.50 -0.17 1.61
C VAL A 42 12.98 -0.46 1.85
N ASN A 43 13.78 0.60 1.99
CA ASN A 43 15.25 0.55 2.07
C ASN A 43 15.84 -0.01 3.38
N ASP A 44 14.99 -0.54 4.26
CA ASP A 44 15.36 -1.18 5.51
C ASP A 44 14.31 -2.25 5.87
N THR A 45 14.69 -3.23 6.66
CA THR A 45 13.87 -4.40 7.03
C THR A 45 12.53 -3.97 7.64
N ASP A 46 12.54 -3.00 8.55
CA ASP A 46 11.31 -2.50 9.21
C ASP A 46 10.37 -1.79 8.21
N LYS A 47 10.94 -1.22 7.15
CA LYS A 47 10.18 -0.53 6.10
C LYS A 47 9.70 -1.48 5.00
N GLN A 48 10.17 -2.71 4.94
CA GLN A 48 9.66 -3.67 3.95
C GLN A 48 8.23 -4.11 4.26
N TRP A 49 7.85 -4.06 5.54
CA TRP A 49 6.62 -4.64 6.04
C TRP A 49 5.74 -3.59 6.70
N VAL A 50 4.44 -3.83 6.69
CA VAL A 50 3.46 -3.11 7.50
C VAL A 50 3.30 -3.87 8.81
N ALA A 51 3.70 -3.25 9.93
CA ALA A 51 3.74 -3.92 11.22
C ALA A 51 2.34 -4.26 11.73
N ASP A 52 1.50 -3.25 11.96
CA ASP A 52 0.10 -3.45 12.30
C ASP A 52 -0.73 -2.20 12.01
N THR A 53 -1.79 -2.35 11.21
CA THR A 53 -2.64 -1.24 10.77
C THR A 53 -3.60 -0.74 11.85
N ILE A 54 -3.71 -1.42 12.99
CA ILE A 54 -4.41 -0.87 14.17
C ILE A 54 -3.51 0.05 15.01
N GLN A 55 -2.19 0.06 14.77
CA GLN A 55 -1.29 1.00 15.42
C GLN A 55 -1.34 2.35 14.70
N GLU A 56 -1.69 3.40 15.43
CA GLU A 56 -1.84 4.77 14.90
C GLU A 56 -0.56 5.28 14.19
N SER A 57 0.62 4.86 14.67
CA SER A 57 1.91 5.19 14.05
C SER A 57 2.06 4.62 12.65
N GLU A 58 1.62 3.39 12.41
CA GLU A 58 1.68 2.74 11.09
C GLU A 58 0.64 3.35 10.15
N VAL A 59 -0.58 3.60 10.63
CA VAL A 59 -1.61 4.31 9.86
C VAL A 59 -1.11 5.68 9.41
N THR A 60 -0.52 6.45 10.33
CA THR A 60 0.07 7.76 10.05
C THR A 60 1.20 7.66 9.01
N THR A 61 2.06 6.65 9.14
CA THR A 61 3.18 6.42 8.20
C THR A 61 2.66 6.14 6.79
N ILE A 62 1.66 5.27 6.65
CA ILE A 62 1.05 4.95 5.37
C ILE A 62 0.32 6.18 4.80
N ALA A 63 -0.48 6.88 5.62
CA ALA A 63 -1.22 8.06 5.20
C ALA A 63 -0.29 9.16 4.64
N ASN A 64 0.85 9.39 5.29
CA ASN A 64 1.85 10.34 4.80
C ASN A 64 2.43 9.93 3.43
N VAL A 65 2.69 8.64 3.21
CA VAL A 65 3.17 8.15 1.91
C VAL A 65 2.10 8.33 0.83
N ILE A 66 0.83 8.03 1.13
CA ILE A 66 -0.28 8.23 0.19
C ILE A 66 -0.44 9.73 -0.14
N LYS A 67 -0.30 10.60 0.85
CA LYS A 67 -0.30 12.06 0.67
C LYS A 67 0.79 12.52 -0.29
N GLU A 68 2.01 12.00 -0.16
CA GLU A 68 3.12 12.28 -1.07
C GLU A 68 2.84 11.80 -2.49
N ILE A 69 2.32 10.58 -2.65
CA ILE A 69 2.03 9.98 -3.96
C ILE A 69 0.98 10.80 -4.71
N PHE A 70 -0.09 11.22 -4.05
CA PHE A 70 -1.12 12.08 -4.65
C PHE A 70 -0.73 13.56 -4.71
N ASN A 71 0.42 13.93 -4.12
CA ASN A 71 0.89 15.31 -4.02
C ASN A 71 -0.19 16.27 -3.48
N TYR A 72 -0.91 15.84 -2.44
CA TYR A 72 -1.98 16.66 -1.87
C TYR A 72 -1.42 17.93 -1.22
N SER A 73 -1.95 19.09 -1.63
CA SER A 73 -1.74 20.33 -0.88
C SER A 73 -2.28 20.19 0.55
N ARG A 74 -1.82 21.04 1.47
CA ARG A 74 -2.32 21.03 2.87
C ARG A 74 -3.84 21.11 2.95
N PHE A 75 -4.48 21.94 2.10
CA PHE A 75 -5.93 22.10 2.09
C PHE A 75 -6.67 20.91 1.47
N ALA A 76 -6.10 20.30 0.42
CA ALA A 76 -6.65 19.08 -0.16
C ALA A 76 -6.55 17.91 0.84
N TRP A 77 -5.43 17.81 1.56
CA TRP A 77 -5.22 16.75 2.54
C TRP A 77 -6.29 16.72 3.63
N THR A 78 -6.63 17.87 4.22
CA THR A 78 -7.66 17.94 5.28
C THR A 78 -9.03 17.42 4.83
N LYS A 79 -9.32 17.39 3.51
CA LYS A 79 -10.57 16.84 2.98
C LYS A 79 -10.50 15.34 2.65
N GLU A 80 -9.29 14.84 2.38
CA GLU A 80 -9.06 13.47 1.93
C GLU A 80 -8.52 12.55 3.03
N GLU A 81 -7.99 13.12 4.12
CA GLU A 81 -7.35 12.40 5.22
C GLU A 81 -8.23 11.29 5.79
N ASP A 82 -9.50 11.59 6.14
CA ASP A 82 -10.43 10.59 6.66
C ASP A 82 -10.68 9.45 5.67
N LYS A 83 -10.76 9.76 4.36
CA LYS A 83 -10.93 8.74 3.32
C LYS A 83 -9.69 7.87 3.19
N VAL A 84 -8.50 8.46 3.26
CA VAL A 84 -7.22 7.74 3.20
C VAL A 84 -7.08 6.82 4.41
N ILE A 85 -7.36 7.31 5.62
CA ILE A 85 -7.33 6.49 6.84
C ILE A 85 -8.34 5.36 6.75
N HIS A 86 -9.55 5.64 6.28
CA HIS A 86 -10.57 4.61 6.07
C HIS A 86 -10.10 3.53 5.08
N ALA A 87 -9.52 3.92 3.94
CA ALA A 87 -8.97 2.99 2.96
C ALA A 87 -7.84 2.13 3.56
N ILE A 88 -6.93 2.71 4.34
CA ILE A 88 -5.85 1.98 5.04
C ILE A 88 -6.43 0.90 5.95
N HIS A 89 -7.45 1.23 6.75
CA HIS A 89 -8.10 0.25 7.61
C HIS A 89 -8.78 -0.86 6.81
N GLN A 90 -9.47 -0.53 5.72
CA GLN A 90 -10.07 -1.53 4.84
C GLN A 90 -9.02 -2.49 4.28
N VAL A 91 -7.86 -1.98 3.84
CA VAL A 91 -6.77 -2.85 3.36
C VAL A 91 -6.22 -3.71 4.49
N GLY A 92 -6.02 -3.16 5.69
CA GLY A 92 -5.64 -3.93 6.87
C GLY A 92 -6.62 -5.08 7.17
N THR A 93 -7.92 -4.82 7.00
CA THR A 93 -8.99 -5.82 7.11
C THR A 93 -8.92 -6.87 6.01
N ILE A 94 -8.60 -6.50 4.76
CA ILE A 94 -8.42 -7.44 3.64
C ILE A 94 -7.27 -8.40 3.93
N PHE A 95 -6.10 -7.90 4.33
CA PHE A 95 -4.95 -8.75 4.66
C PHE A 95 -5.26 -9.70 5.82
N SER A 96 -5.94 -9.19 6.86
CA SER A 96 -6.34 -10.00 8.02
C SER A 96 -7.33 -11.11 7.65
N HIS A 97 -8.34 -10.82 6.83
CA HIS A 97 -9.32 -11.82 6.39
C HIS A 97 -8.69 -12.92 5.52
N ASN A 98 -7.74 -12.56 4.66
CA ASN A 98 -6.97 -13.51 3.84
C ASN A 98 -5.85 -14.22 4.62
N LYS A 99 -5.75 -13.98 5.94
CA LYS A 99 -4.72 -14.58 6.82
C LYS A 99 -3.28 -14.30 6.36
N ILE A 100 -3.07 -13.17 5.69
CA ILE A 100 -1.76 -12.74 5.24
C ILE A 100 -0.98 -12.21 6.45
N THR A 101 0.01 -12.99 6.86
CA THR A 101 0.85 -12.68 8.04
C THR A 101 1.95 -11.68 7.72
N ILE A 102 2.50 -11.73 6.51
CA ILE A 102 3.52 -10.82 6.02
C ILE A 102 2.82 -9.79 5.14
N LYS A 103 2.77 -8.54 5.56
CA LYS A 103 2.08 -7.46 4.84
C LYS A 103 3.11 -6.60 4.12
N PRO A 104 3.43 -6.83 2.83
CA PRO A 104 4.49 -6.09 2.20
C PRO A 104 4.05 -4.67 1.86
N ARG A 105 4.93 -3.70 2.11
CA ARG A 105 4.56 -2.28 2.13
C ARG A 105 4.14 -1.76 0.75
N ILE A 106 4.80 -2.16 -0.33
CA ILE A 106 4.44 -1.71 -1.69
C ILE A 106 3.09 -2.30 -2.17
N PRO A 107 2.84 -3.63 -2.10
CA PRO A 107 1.52 -4.21 -2.34
C PRO A 107 0.41 -3.56 -1.51
N PHE A 108 0.68 -3.26 -0.23
CA PHE A 108 -0.27 -2.57 0.63
C PHE A 108 -0.64 -1.20 0.05
N TYR A 109 0.36 -0.40 -0.36
CA TYR A 109 0.12 0.90 -1.00
C TYR A 109 -0.71 0.77 -2.28
N ILE A 110 -0.44 -0.23 -3.11
CA ILE A 110 -1.18 -0.45 -4.37
C ILE A 110 -2.67 -0.63 -4.10
N ILE A 111 -3.05 -1.44 -3.11
CA ILE A 111 -4.47 -1.66 -2.79
C ILE A 111 -5.10 -0.39 -2.21
N VAL A 112 -4.38 0.37 -1.38
CA VAL A 112 -4.87 1.67 -0.86
C VAL A 112 -5.08 2.67 -1.99
N LEU A 113 -4.13 2.78 -2.91
CA LEU A 113 -4.22 3.69 -4.06
C LEU A 113 -5.38 3.32 -4.98
N ASP A 114 -5.57 2.04 -5.23
CA ASP A 114 -6.67 1.53 -6.07
C ASP A 114 -8.03 1.88 -5.45
N LYS A 115 -8.20 1.64 -4.15
CA LYS A 115 -9.41 2.00 -3.40
C LYS A 115 -9.75 3.48 -3.38
N LEU A 116 -8.75 4.35 -3.48
CA LEU A 116 -8.95 5.80 -3.50
C LEU A 116 -9.26 6.34 -4.90
N ARG A 117 -9.10 5.52 -5.94
CA ARG A 117 -9.35 5.85 -7.34
C ARG A 117 -10.59 5.19 -7.94
N ASP A 118 -11.24 4.29 -7.19
CA ASP A 118 -12.58 3.74 -7.45
C ASP A 118 -13.67 4.66 -6.87
#